data_AF-A0A3D4T091-F1
#
_entry.id   AF-A0A3D4T091-F1
#
_cell.length_a   1.000
_cell.length_b   1.000
_cell.length_c   1.000
_cell.angle_alpha   90.00
_cell.angle_beta   90.00
_cell.angle_gamma   90.00
#
_symmetry.space_group_name_H-M   'P 1'
#
loop_
_entity.id
_entity.type
_entity.pdbx_description
1 polymer ?
#
loop_
_entity_poly.entity_id
_entity_poly.type
_entity_poly.pdbx_seq_one_letter_code
_entity_poly.pdbx_strand_id
1 'polypeptide(L)'
;MRLKFLSAAAASVLLLTACGSGDDHADGAGTTPPDTGSSLTRYEKTTDIRDALADTDHACGKWNDVDDGVASCLMAGNAGVHGVYIADNPAATAAVTFQQDPDTPAVIVGQNWLFDCGPGGTFGLDRCIDVTKILGGTLVEPDPQ
;
A
#
# COMPACT_ATOMS: atom_id res chain seq x y z
N MET A 1 -3.65 30.99 -46.41
CA MET A 1 -2.17 30.95 -46.37
C MET A 1 -1.77 29.49 -46.11
N ARG A 2 -1.00 28.88 -47.01
CA ARG A 2 -0.54 27.48 -46.95
C ARG A 2 0.86 27.43 -46.33
N LEU A 3 1.18 26.38 -45.57
CA LEU A 3 2.41 25.55 -45.63
C LEU A 3 2.22 24.36 -44.65
N LYS A 4 1.92 23.13 -45.11
CA LYS A 4 2.79 22.03 -45.61
C LYS A 4 3.68 21.42 -44.50
N PHE A 5 3.35 20.25 -43.94
CA PHE A 5 3.50 18.84 -44.44
C PHE A 5 4.91 18.25 -44.25
N LEU A 6 4.99 17.08 -43.59
CA LEU A 6 5.86 15.89 -43.80
C LEU A 6 5.71 15.00 -42.53
N SER A 7 5.03 13.85 -42.44
CA SER A 7 4.87 12.62 -43.25
C SER A 7 5.97 11.56 -43.05
N ALA A 8 5.58 10.41 -42.50
CA ALA A 8 6.01 9.01 -42.79
C ALA A 8 5.34 8.10 -41.74
N ALA A 9 4.29 7.30 -41.97
CA ALA A 9 4.05 6.19 -42.89
C ALA A 9 4.92 4.94 -42.62
N ALA A 10 4.30 3.89 -42.07
CA ALA A 10 4.58 2.50 -42.43
C ALA A 10 3.35 1.63 -42.10
N ALA A 11 2.96 0.80 -43.06
CA ALA A 11 1.72 0.06 -43.12
C ALA A 11 1.89 -1.42 -42.73
N SER A 12 0.80 -1.98 -42.21
CA SER A 12 0.23 -3.31 -42.45
C SER A 12 1.12 -4.55 -42.55
N VAL A 13 0.84 -5.53 -41.67
CA VAL A 13 0.78 -6.95 -42.05
C VAL A 13 -0.47 -7.56 -41.40
N LEU A 14 -1.48 -7.89 -42.23
CA LEU A 14 -2.47 -8.93 -41.95
C LEU A 14 -1.78 -10.28 -42.08
N LEU A 15 -2.14 -11.29 -41.28
CA LEU A 15 -2.26 -12.70 -41.71
C LEU A 15 -3.12 -13.52 -40.69
N LEU A 16 -4.22 -14.04 -41.24
CA LEU A 16 -4.79 -15.39 -41.06
C LEU A 16 -5.48 -15.82 -39.75
N THR A 17 -6.80 -15.97 -39.90
CA THR A 17 -7.68 -16.97 -39.30
C THR A 17 -7.07 -18.36 -39.12
N ALA A 18 -7.26 -18.95 -37.94
CA ALA A 18 -7.38 -20.39 -37.73
C ALA A 18 -8.63 -20.67 -36.88
N CYS A 19 -9.52 -21.49 -37.41
CA CYS A 19 -10.65 -22.11 -36.71
C CYS A 19 -10.13 -23.43 -36.10
N GLY A 20 -10.42 -23.70 -34.83
CA GLY A 20 -10.06 -24.96 -34.18
C GLY A 20 -10.91 -25.18 -32.93
N SER A 21 -11.90 -26.06 -33.05
CA SER A 21 -12.62 -26.68 -31.94
C SER A 21 -11.73 -27.70 -31.22
N GLY A 22 -11.84 -27.84 -29.90
CA GLY A 22 -11.32 -29.00 -29.16
C GLY A 22 -10.87 -28.68 -27.73
N ASP A 23 -11.44 -29.41 -26.78
CA ASP A 23 -11.18 -29.48 -25.34
C ASP A 23 -9.73 -29.85 -24.93
N ASP A 24 -9.48 -29.70 -23.62
CA ASP A 24 -8.49 -30.38 -22.75
C ASP A 24 -7.13 -29.71 -22.43
N HIS A 25 -7.10 -29.16 -21.21
CA HIS A 25 -6.09 -29.22 -20.14
C HIS A 25 -4.60 -28.79 -20.32
N ALA A 26 -4.16 -28.06 -19.28
CA ALA A 26 -2.84 -27.95 -18.66
C ALA A 26 -1.83 -26.85 -19.09
N ASP A 27 -1.49 -26.07 -18.06
CA ASP A 27 -0.22 -25.42 -17.72
C ASP A 27 0.30 -24.21 -18.51
N GLY A 28 0.55 -23.12 -17.77
CA GLY A 28 1.71 -22.27 -18.01
C GLY A 28 1.44 -20.78 -18.24
N ALA A 29 1.76 -19.99 -17.20
CA ALA A 29 2.31 -18.64 -17.31
C ALA A 29 1.46 -17.58 -18.03
N GLY A 30 0.35 -17.18 -17.40
CA GLY A 30 -0.18 -15.83 -17.62
C GLY A 30 0.68 -14.81 -16.87
N THR A 31 1.63 -14.17 -17.56
CA THR A 31 2.25 -12.94 -17.07
C THR A 31 1.22 -11.82 -17.21
N THR A 32 0.35 -11.68 -16.20
CA THR A 32 -0.54 -10.53 -16.10
C THR A 32 0.33 -9.30 -15.83
N PRO A 33 0.24 -8.23 -16.64
CA PRO A 33 0.89 -6.97 -16.30
C PRO A 33 0.32 -6.46 -14.97
N PRO A 34 1.13 -5.88 -14.06
CA PRO A 34 0.60 -5.33 -12.82
C PRO A 34 -0.40 -4.22 -13.16
N ASP A 35 -1.67 -4.49 -12.83
CA ASP A 35 -2.75 -3.52 -12.86
C ASP A 35 -2.34 -2.34 -11.96
N THR A 36 -2.02 -1.20 -12.58
CA THR A 36 -1.75 0.06 -11.87
C THR A 36 -3.09 0.70 -11.52
N GLY A 37 -3.85 0.00 -10.68
CA GLY A 37 -5.07 0.46 -10.05
C GLY A 37 -5.05 -0.07 -8.63
N SER A 38 -4.36 0.63 -7.73
CA SER A 38 -4.19 0.24 -6.33
C SER A 38 -5.54 0.04 -5.65
N SER A 39 -6.05 -1.19 -5.66
CA SER A 39 -7.02 -1.61 -4.67
C SER A 39 -6.27 -1.65 -3.35
N LEU A 40 -6.58 -0.72 -2.44
CA LEU A 40 -6.01 -0.72 -1.09
C LEU A 40 -6.20 -2.09 -0.44
N THR A 41 -5.17 -2.60 0.23
CA THR A 41 -5.22 -3.87 0.94
C THR A 41 -6.22 -3.79 2.10
N ARG A 42 -6.90 -4.90 2.36
CA ARG A 42 -7.78 -5.12 3.51
C ARG A 42 -7.12 -6.08 4.49
N TYR A 43 -7.25 -5.82 5.78
CA TYR A 43 -6.85 -6.75 6.85
C TYR A 43 -7.99 -6.92 7.83
N GLU A 44 -8.22 -8.12 8.33
CA GLU A 44 -9.33 -8.36 9.25
C GLU A 44 -8.90 -8.13 10.71
N LYS A 45 -7.61 -8.35 11.00
CA LYS A 45 -7.03 -8.18 12.33
C LYS A 45 -5.66 -7.51 12.28
N THR A 46 -5.27 -6.91 13.39
CA THR A 46 -3.91 -6.37 13.57
C THR A 46 -2.83 -7.45 13.45
N THR A 47 -3.17 -8.71 13.74
CA THR A 47 -2.27 -9.85 13.55
C THR A 47 -1.93 -10.11 12.08
N ASP A 48 -2.84 -9.81 11.15
CA ASP A 48 -2.58 -9.99 9.72
C ASP A 48 -1.57 -8.94 9.22
N ILE A 49 -1.65 -7.72 9.77
CA ILE A 49 -0.67 -6.65 9.52
C ILE A 49 0.69 -7.03 10.11
N ARG A 50 0.71 -7.63 11.31
CA ARG A 50 1.93 -8.17 11.91
C ARG A 50 2.60 -9.20 11.01
N ASP A 51 1.83 -10.15 10.50
CA ASP A 51 2.36 -11.22 9.65
C ASP A 51 2.90 -10.66 8.33
N ALA A 52 2.26 -9.63 7.77
CA ALA A 52 2.76 -8.92 6.58
C ALA A 52 4.11 -8.21 6.81
N LEU A 53 4.41 -7.79 8.05
CA LEU A 53 5.66 -7.11 8.40
C LEU A 53 6.77 -8.07 8.88
N ALA A 54 6.44 -9.29 9.30
CA ALA A 54 7.31 -10.17 10.08
C ALA A 54 8.64 -10.52 9.39
N ASP A 55 8.63 -10.67 8.06
CA ASP A 55 9.81 -11.04 7.26
C ASP A 55 10.47 -9.83 6.57
N THR A 56 10.26 -8.63 7.11
CA THR A 56 10.78 -7.37 6.56
C THR A 56 11.68 -6.63 7.55
N ASP A 57 12.45 -5.66 7.07
CA ASP A 57 13.21 -4.73 7.92
C ASP A 57 12.32 -3.78 8.77
N HIS A 58 11.00 -3.92 8.63
CA HIS A 58 9.98 -3.19 9.37
C HIS A 58 9.16 -4.11 10.28
N ALA A 59 9.66 -5.31 10.56
CA ALA A 59 9.09 -6.16 11.59
C ALA A 59 9.15 -5.47 12.97
N CYS A 60 8.04 -5.49 13.69
CA CYS A 60 8.03 -4.96 15.05
C CYS A 60 8.74 -5.94 15.98
N GLY A 61 9.65 -5.43 16.80
CA GLY A 61 10.34 -6.23 17.81
C GLY A 61 9.42 -6.67 18.96
N LYS A 62 8.34 -5.92 19.20
CA LYS A 62 7.30 -6.28 20.16
C LYS A 62 5.95 -5.74 19.71
N TRP A 63 4.90 -6.53 19.95
CA TRP A 63 3.51 -6.12 19.79
C TRP A 63 2.85 -5.99 21.16
N ASN A 64 2.00 -4.98 21.32
CA ASN A 64 1.10 -4.83 22.45
C ASN A 64 -0.33 -4.79 21.91
N ASP A 65 -0.97 -5.96 21.86
CA ASP A 65 -2.33 -6.13 21.38
C ASP A 65 -3.31 -5.68 22.48
N VAL A 66 -4.22 -4.75 22.15
CA VAL A 66 -5.31 -4.33 23.04
C VAL A 66 -6.53 -5.21 22.78
N ASP A 67 -6.85 -5.39 21.50
CA ASP A 67 -7.85 -6.33 20.98
C ASP A 67 -7.51 -6.70 19.52
N ASP A 68 -8.39 -7.46 18.84
CA ASP A 68 -8.18 -7.90 17.45
C ASP A 68 -8.04 -6.73 16.45
N GLY A 69 -8.59 -5.55 16.78
CA GLY A 69 -8.61 -4.37 15.94
C GLY A 69 -7.64 -3.27 16.37
N VAL A 70 -7.06 -3.32 17.56
CA VAL A 70 -6.14 -2.29 18.06
C VAL A 70 -4.88 -2.91 18.64
N ALA A 71 -3.73 -2.49 18.13
CA ALA A 71 -2.44 -2.91 18.65
C ALA A 71 -1.42 -1.78 18.57
N SER A 72 -0.33 -1.93 19.31
CA SER A 72 0.85 -1.08 19.17
C SER A 72 2.05 -1.92 18.75
N CYS A 73 2.72 -1.47 17.70
CA CYS A 73 3.94 -2.03 17.15
C CYS A 73 5.14 -1.25 17.70
N LEU A 74 5.97 -1.88 18.52
CA LEU A 74 7.27 -1.33 18.92
C LEU A 74 8.33 -1.82 17.94
N MET A 75 8.79 -0.91 17.09
CA MET A 75 9.80 -1.19 16.09
C MET A 75 11.19 -1.34 16.72
N ALA A 76 11.98 -2.29 16.22
CA ALA A 76 13.32 -2.53 16.74
C ALA A 76 14.24 -1.29 16.53
N GLY A 77 15.19 -1.09 17.44
CA GLY A 77 16.22 -0.05 17.30
C GLY A 77 15.80 1.37 17.70
N ASN A 78 14.89 1.53 18.66
CA ASN A 78 14.37 2.83 19.14
C ASN A 78 13.58 3.63 18.08
N ALA A 79 12.98 2.96 17.11
CA ALA A 79 12.19 3.61 16.06
C ALA A 79 10.85 4.19 16.55
N GLY A 80 10.42 3.85 17.78
CA GLY A 80 9.21 4.39 18.40
C GLY A 80 8.08 3.36 18.49
N VAL A 81 6.96 3.81 19.04
CA VAL A 81 5.72 3.03 19.12
C VAL A 81 4.79 3.50 18.00
N HIS A 82 4.25 2.54 17.26
CA HIS A 82 3.37 2.77 16.12
C HIS A 82 1.99 2.20 16.43
N GLY A 83 0.96 3.05 16.36
CA GLY A 83 -0.42 2.60 16.47
C GLY A 83 -0.86 1.82 15.23
N VAL A 84 -1.55 0.70 15.42
CA VAL A 84 -2.14 -0.10 14.35
C VAL A 84 -3.61 -0.31 14.66
N TYR A 85 -4.47 0.03 13.71
CA TYR A 85 -5.92 0.05 13.90
C TYR A 85 -6.63 -0.61 12.72
N ILE A 86 -7.59 -1.48 13.00
CA ILE A 86 -8.64 -1.90 12.08
C ILE A 86 -9.83 -0.97 12.34
N ALA A 87 -10.25 -0.22 11.33
CA ALA A 87 -11.28 0.81 11.43
C ALA A 87 -12.13 0.86 10.15
N ASP A 88 -13.45 0.95 10.30
CA ASP A 88 -14.38 1.08 9.17
C ASP A 88 -14.18 2.37 8.37
N ASN A 89 -13.66 3.41 9.02
CA ASN A 89 -13.34 4.69 8.39
C ASN A 89 -11.92 5.13 8.77
N PRO A 90 -10.89 4.55 8.14
CA PRO A 90 -9.50 4.80 8.54
C PRO A 90 -9.05 6.23 8.23
N ALA A 91 -9.67 6.93 7.26
CA ALA A 91 -9.40 8.34 6.98
C ALA A 91 -9.88 9.27 8.11
N ALA A 92 -11.03 8.98 8.74
CA ALA A 92 -11.46 9.72 9.92
C ALA A 92 -10.55 9.43 11.13
N THR A 93 -10.13 8.17 11.29
CA THR A 93 -9.14 7.80 12.32
C THR A 93 -7.82 8.55 12.13
N ALA A 94 -7.32 8.67 10.89
CA ALA A 94 -6.13 9.45 10.56
C ALA A 94 -6.24 10.91 11.04
N ALA A 95 -7.37 11.55 10.76
CA ALA A 95 -7.61 12.92 11.20
C ALA A 95 -7.60 13.07 12.73
N VAL A 96 -8.07 12.06 13.46
CA VAL A 96 -8.00 12.02 14.93
C VAL A 96 -6.57 11.78 15.40
N THR A 97 -5.80 10.89 14.75
CA THR A 97 -4.38 10.65 15.07
C THR A 97 -3.59 11.96 15.00
N PHE A 98 -3.72 12.73 13.92
CA PHE A 98 -3.02 14.02 13.80
C PHE A 98 -3.46 15.07 14.84
N GLN A 99 -4.70 15.02 15.32
CA GLN A 99 -5.17 15.91 16.39
C GLN A 99 -4.62 15.53 17.76
N GLN A 100 -4.44 14.23 18.00
CA GLN A 100 -3.96 13.70 19.28
C GLN A 100 -2.43 13.72 19.38
N ASP A 101 -1.75 13.48 18.26
CA ASP A 101 -0.30 13.54 18.13
C ASP A 101 0.08 14.41 16.91
N PRO A 102 0.15 15.74 17.09
CA PRO A 102 0.46 16.68 16.01
C PRO A 102 1.89 16.55 15.48
N ASP A 103 2.77 15.83 16.18
CA ASP A 103 4.13 15.55 15.73
C ASP A 103 4.19 14.33 14.80
N THR A 104 3.06 13.65 14.58
CA THR A 104 2.96 12.55 13.60
C THR A 104 3.19 13.07 12.18
N PRO A 105 4.26 12.64 11.48
CA PRO A 105 4.60 13.16 10.17
C PRO A 105 3.68 12.63 9.08
N ALA A 106 3.15 11.43 9.25
CA ALA A 106 2.24 10.78 8.32
C ALA A 106 1.56 9.57 8.97
N VAL A 107 0.48 9.12 8.34
CA VAL A 107 -0.15 7.83 8.63
C VAL A 107 -0.37 7.08 7.31
N ILE A 108 -0.43 5.76 7.39
CA ILE A 108 -0.71 4.90 6.24
C ILE A 108 -2.15 4.43 6.37
N VAL A 109 -2.95 4.69 5.35
CA VAL A 109 -4.38 4.35 5.31
C VAL A 109 -4.60 3.26 4.27
N GLY A 110 -5.06 2.10 4.73
CA GLY A 110 -5.54 1.03 3.86
C GLY A 110 -7.06 1.04 3.68
N GLN A 111 -7.63 -0.08 3.21
CA GLN A 111 -9.07 -0.16 2.94
C GLN A 111 -9.91 -0.04 4.22
N ASN A 112 -9.46 -0.66 5.31
CA ASN A 112 -10.17 -0.73 6.59
C ASN A 112 -9.20 -0.70 7.78
N TRP A 113 -8.01 -0.14 7.57
CA TRP A 113 -6.97 -0.13 8.57
C TRP A 113 -6.09 1.11 8.46
N LEU A 114 -5.39 1.41 9.55
CA LEU A 114 -4.43 2.51 9.65
C LEU A 114 -3.17 2.02 10.36
N PHE A 115 -2.02 2.48 9.88
CA PHE A 115 -0.74 2.37 10.57
C PHE A 115 -0.21 3.78 10.83
N ASP A 116 0.01 4.11 12.09
CA ASP A 116 0.57 5.38 12.53
C ASP A 116 2.11 5.31 12.44
N CYS A 117 2.71 6.23 11.69
CA CYS A 117 4.16 6.28 11.53
C CYS A 117 4.89 6.89 12.73
N GLY A 118 4.16 7.13 13.83
CA GLY A 118 4.67 7.55 15.13
C GLY A 118 5.18 8.98 15.10
N PRO A 119 5.65 9.51 16.24
CA PRO A 119 6.13 10.89 16.32
C PRO A 119 7.35 11.11 15.42
N GLY A 120 7.40 12.28 14.79
CA GLY A 120 8.47 12.66 13.87
C GLY A 120 9.86 12.59 14.54
N GLY A 121 10.79 11.91 13.88
CA GLY A 121 12.23 11.94 14.22
C GLY A 121 12.89 10.60 14.54
N THR A 122 12.14 9.55 14.91
CA THR A 122 12.73 8.23 15.23
C THR A 122 12.56 7.19 14.12
N PHE A 123 11.36 7.13 13.52
CA PHE A 123 11.08 6.18 12.44
C PHE A 123 11.43 6.73 11.05
N GLY A 124 11.19 8.03 10.84
CA GLY A 124 11.46 8.73 9.58
C GLY A 124 10.42 8.44 8.49
N LEU A 125 10.17 9.43 7.64
CA LEU A 125 9.14 9.33 6.58
C LEU A 125 9.49 8.28 5.52
N ASP A 126 10.78 8.08 5.20
CA ASP A 126 11.21 7.08 4.23
C ASP A 126 10.81 5.66 4.63
N ARG A 127 10.93 5.31 5.91
CA ARG A 127 10.52 3.98 6.40
C ARG A 127 9.00 3.83 6.39
N CYS A 128 8.26 4.91 6.62
CA CYS A 128 6.81 4.94 6.48
C CYS A 128 6.37 4.68 5.02
N ILE A 129 7.10 5.24 4.05
CA ILE A 129 6.90 4.97 2.62
C ILE A 129 7.16 3.48 2.31
N ASP A 130 8.19 2.87 2.88
CA ASP A 130 8.46 1.45 2.67
C ASP A 130 7.39 0.54 3.27
N VAL A 131 6.91 0.84 4.49
CA VAL A 131 5.75 0.15 5.10
C VAL A 131 4.50 0.30 4.23
N THR A 132 4.30 1.47 3.60
CA THR A 132 3.17 1.70 2.69
C THR A 132 3.17 0.71 1.53
N LYS A 133 4.35 0.42 0.96
CA LYS A 133 4.52 -0.55 -0.13
C LYS A 133 4.29 -1.99 0.33
N ILE A 134 4.73 -2.33 1.54
CA ILE A 134 4.56 -3.67 2.12
C ILE A 134 3.08 -3.95 2.40
N LEU A 135 2.40 -3.01 3.06
CA LEU A 135 1.02 -3.21 3.50
C LEU A 135 -0.01 -2.86 2.41
N GLY A 136 0.38 -2.19 1.34
CA GLY A 136 -0.52 -1.80 0.24
C GLY A 136 -1.53 -0.73 0.63
N GLY A 137 -1.09 0.27 1.39
CA GLY A 137 -1.89 1.44 1.79
C GLY A 137 -1.55 2.70 0.98
N THR A 138 -2.11 3.82 1.43
CA THR A 138 -1.79 5.17 0.94
C THR A 138 -1.20 5.98 2.09
N LEU A 139 -0.07 6.65 1.85
CA LEU A 139 0.51 7.59 2.78
C LEU A 139 -0.33 8.89 2.82
N VAL A 140 -0.70 9.34 4.01
CA VAL A 140 -1.44 10.58 4.25
C VAL A 140 -0.61 11.44 5.20
N GLU A 141 -0.41 12.70 4.84
CA GLU A 141 0.30 13.70 5.64
C GLU A 141 -0.71 14.60 6.37
N PRO A 142 -0.34 15.21 7.51
CA PRO A 142 -1.21 16.19 8.17
C PRO A 142 -1.42 17.42 7.28
N ASP A 143 -2.61 18.01 7.34
CA ASP A 143 -2.89 19.27 6.63
C ASP A 143 -1.94 20.38 7.11
N PRO A 144 -1.34 21.16 6.18
CA PRO A 144 -0.48 22.27 6.55
C PRO A 144 -1.30 23.30 7.35
N GLN A 145 -0.85 23.57 8.58
CA GLN A 145 -1.43 24.58 9.48
C GLN A 145 -1.10 26.01 9.04
#